data_AF-A0A427Y261-F1
#
_entry.id   AF-A0A427Y261-F1
#
_cell.length_a   1.000
_cell.length_b   1.000
_cell.length_c   1.000
_cell.angle_alpha   90.00
_cell.angle_beta   90.00
_cell.angle_gamma   90.00
#
_symmetry.space_group_name_H-M   'P 1'
#
loop_
_entity.id
_entity.type
_entity.pdbx_description
1 polymer ?
#
loop_
_entity_poly.entity_id
_entity_poly.type
_entity_poly.pdbx_seq_one_letter_code
_entity_poly.pdbx_strand_id
1 'polypeptide(L)'
;MSSSSSKIRAFELQSKNKQDLLTQLSELKTELASLRVAKITGGSSSKVNKINSVRKSIARVLTVINQKQRENLRSYYKGKNYLPLDLRYKKTRAIRRRLTHKEASAKTEKQRKKDIHFPARKFALKA
;
A
#
# COMPACT_ATOMS: atom_id res chain seq x y z
N MET A 1 14.40 28.55 -17.09
CA MET A 1 15.43 27.56 -16.73
C MET A 1 15.31 27.24 -15.25
N SER A 2 14.83 26.05 -14.88
CA SER A 2 14.75 25.60 -13.48
C SER A 2 15.62 24.36 -13.31
N SER A 3 16.82 24.62 -12.80
CA SER A 3 17.70 23.75 -12.01
C SER A 3 17.57 22.23 -12.11
N SER A 4 18.57 21.64 -12.75
CA SER A 4 19.23 20.38 -12.39
C SER A 4 18.41 19.08 -12.51
N SER A 5 19.12 18.04 -12.91
CA SER A 5 18.77 16.62 -12.82
C SER A 5 18.56 16.17 -11.34
N SER A 6 17.70 16.86 -10.60
CA SER A 6 17.43 16.61 -9.19
C SER A 6 16.51 15.40 -9.07
N LYS A 7 17.01 14.40 -8.33
CA LYS A 7 16.27 13.22 -7.87
C LYS A 7 14.84 13.59 -7.45
N ILE A 8 13.84 13.10 -8.18
CA ILE A 8 12.43 13.32 -7.89
C ILE A 8 12.10 12.82 -6.47
N ARG A 9 11.52 13.68 -5.64
CA ARG A 9 11.06 13.34 -4.30
C ARG A 9 9.59 12.94 -4.33
N ALA A 10 9.21 11.96 -3.51
CA ALA A 10 7.87 11.39 -3.55
C ALA A 10 6.77 12.37 -3.08
N PHE A 11 7.06 13.22 -2.09
CA PHE A 11 6.09 14.19 -1.57
C PHE A 11 5.70 15.23 -2.63
N GLU A 12 6.62 15.64 -3.50
CA GLU A 12 6.37 16.58 -4.60
C GLU A 12 5.42 16.00 -5.65
N LEU A 13 5.36 14.68 -5.78
CA LEU A 13 4.46 13.99 -6.69
C LEU A 13 3.04 13.82 -6.11
N GLN A 14 2.90 13.86 -4.79
CA GLN A 14 1.61 13.67 -4.13
C GLN A 14 0.66 14.86 -4.36
N SER A 15 1.18 16.08 -4.54
CA SER A 15 0.37 17.26 -4.84
C SER A 15 -0.09 17.35 -6.30
N LYS A 16 0.57 16.65 -7.23
CA LYS A 16 0.28 16.72 -8.68
C LYS A 16 -0.97 15.95 -9.10
N ASN A 17 -1.61 16.34 -10.20
CA ASN A 17 -2.76 15.61 -10.74
C ASN A 17 -2.31 14.34 -11.50
N LYS A 18 -3.24 13.42 -11.76
CA LYS A 18 -2.99 12.18 -12.50
C LYS A 18 -2.43 12.44 -13.90
N GLN A 19 -2.96 13.44 -14.60
CA GLN A 19 -2.49 13.76 -15.96
C GLN A 19 -1.04 14.24 -15.93
N ASP A 20 -0.68 15.14 -15.01
CA ASP A 20 0.69 15.63 -14.85
C ASP A 20 1.68 14.51 -14.49
N LEU A 21 1.24 13.52 -13.71
CA LEU A 21 2.05 12.36 -13.39
C LEU A 21 2.26 11.45 -14.62
N LEU A 22 1.26 11.34 -15.51
CA LEU A 22 1.36 10.56 -16.74
C LEU A 22 2.27 11.23 -17.78
N THR A 23 2.18 12.55 -17.93
CA THR A 23 3.09 13.32 -18.80
C THR A 23 4.53 13.20 -18.31
N GLN A 24 4.77 13.45 -17.03
CA GLN A 24 6.09 13.31 -16.41
C GLN A 24 6.64 11.88 -16.55
N LEU A 25 5.77 10.85 -16.47
CA LEU A 25 6.16 9.46 -16.68
C LEU A 25 6.56 9.17 -18.13
N SER A 26 5.88 9.77 -19.11
CA SER A 26 6.22 9.66 -20.53
C SER A 26 7.60 10.27 -20.80
N GLU A 27 7.84 11.48 -20.31
CA GLU A 27 9.12 12.19 -20.46
C GLU A 27 10.29 11.42 -19.84
N LEU A 28 10.12 10.85 -18.65
CA LEU A 28 11.16 10.04 -18.02
C LEU A 28 11.45 8.73 -18.80
N LYS A 29 10.44 8.16 -19.46
CA LYS A 29 10.62 6.95 -20.29
C LYS A 29 11.36 7.26 -21.58
N THR A 30 11.06 8.40 -22.24
CA THR A 30 11.79 8.83 -23.45
C THR A 30 13.24 9.19 -23.11
N GLU A 31 13.47 9.87 -21.98
CA GLU A 31 14.82 10.12 -21.47
C GLU A 31 15.58 8.82 -21.22
N LEU A 32 14.96 7.85 -20.54
CA LEU A 32 15.57 6.54 -20.29
C LEU A 32 15.94 5.81 -21.59
N ALA A 33 15.08 5.87 -22.61
CA ALA A 33 15.35 5.26 -23.91
C ALA A 33 16.57 5.91 -24.59
N SER A 34 16.63 7.25 -24.60
CA SER A 34 17.76 8.00 -25.12
C SER A 34 19.07 7.65 -24.39
N LEU A 35 19.05 7.56 -23.05
CA LEU A 35 20.22 7.19 -22.25
C LEU A 35 20.68 5.75 -22.50
N ARG A 36 19.76 4.83 -22.82
CA ARG A 36 20.11 3.44 -23.18
C ARG A 36 20.80 3.35 -24.53
N VAL A 37 20.34 4.11 -25.53
CA VAL A 37 21.03 4.21 -26.82
C VAL A 37 22.43 4.80 -26.63
N ALA A 38 22.53 5.89 -25.87
CA ALA A 38 23.82 6.53 -25.57
C ALA A 38 24.80 5.59 -24.84
N LYS A 39 24.32 4.66 -24.03
CA LYS A 39 25.17 3.63 -23.40
C LYS A 39 25.78 2.68 -24.44
N ILE A 40 25.02 2.32 -25.48
CA ILE A 40 25.45 1.38 -26.52
C ILE A 40 26.46 2.06 -27.46
N THR A 41 26.23 3.31 -27.82
CA THR A 41 27.11 4.07 -28.74
C THR A 41 28.40 4.59 -28.09
N GLY A 42 28.71 4.17 -26.85
CA GLY A 42 29.93 4.60 -26.15
C GLY A 42 29.88 6.02 -25.58
N GLY A 43 28.71 6.50 -25.18
CA GLY A 43 28.53 7.85 -24.63
C GLY A 43 29.24 8.09 -23.28
N SER A 44 29.41 9.37 -22.92
CA SER A 44 30.06 9.81 -21.67
C SER A 44 29.53 9.09 -20.41
N SER A 45 30.45 8.73 -19.50
CA SER A 45 30.16 8.13 -18.19
C SER A 45 29.10 8.89 -17.39
N SER A 46 29.07 10.23 -17.50
CA SER A 46 28.06 11.09 -16.88
C SER A 46 26.62 10.76 -17.31
N LYS A 47 26.40 10.41 -18.59
CA LYS A 47 25.09 10.00 -19.13
C LYS A 47 24.73 8.60 -18.66
N VAL A 48 25.70 7.68 -18.59
CA VAL A 48 25.48 6.31 -18.12
C VAL A 48 25.06 6.28 -16.65
N ASN A 49 25.69 7.10 -15.80
CA ASN A 49 25.37 7.19 -14.37
C ASN A 49 23.94 7.71 -14.11
N LYS A 50 23.38 8.54 -15.00
CA LYS A 50 22.00 9.05 -14.88
C LYS A 50 20.93 7.97 -15.03
N ILE A 51 21.23 6.85 -15.72
CA ILE A 51 20.27 5.74 -15.94
C ILE A 51 19.67 5.24 -14.62
N ASN A 52 20.49 5.06 -13.59
CA ASN A 52 20.02 4.58 -12.29
C ASN A 52 19.05 5.58 -11.64
N SER A 53 19.38 6.87 -11.70
CA SER A 53 18.53 7.95 -11.16
C SER A 53 17.17 7.98 -11.87
N VAL A 54 17.17 7.98 -13.21
CA VAL A 54 15.94 8.01 -14.02
C VAL A 54 15.08 6.77 -13.78
N ARG A 55 15.67 5.57 -13.69
CA ARG A 55 14.93 4.33 -13.34
C ARG A 55 14.24 4.44 -11.98
N LYS A 56 14.94 4.93 -10.96
CA LYS A 56 14.38 5.13 -9.62
C LYS A 56 13.29 6.21 -9.63
N SER A 57 13.46 7.26 -10.43
CA SER A 57 12.45 8.31 -10.63
C SER A 57 11.16 7.76 -11.27
N ILE A 58 11.25 6.95 -12.33
CA ILE A 58 10.10 6.26 -12.94
C ILE A 58 9.36 5.39 -11.91
N ALA A 59 10.11 4.61 -11.15
CA ALA A 59 9.53 3.76 -10.10
C ALA A 59 8.76 4.58 -9.05
N ARG A 60 9.29 5.73 -8.61
CA ARG A 60 8.58 6.61 -7.67
C ARG A 60 7.27 7.16 -8.24
N VAL A 61 7.28 7.61 -9.50
CA VAL A 61 6.06 8.13 -10.16
C VAL A 61 4.99 7.05 -10.26
N LEU A 62 5.36 5.83 -10.71
CA LEU A 62 4.45 4.70 -10.76
C LEU A 62 3.88 4.33 -9.39
N THR A 63 4.71 4.34 -8.34
CA THR A 63 4.25 4.07 -6.97
C THR A 63 3.20 5.08 -6.52
N VAL A 64 3.41 6.38 -6.76
CA VAL A 64 2.44 7.42 -6.36
C VAL A 64 1.14 7.32 -7.15
N ILE A 65 1.21 7.03 -8.45
CA ILE A 65 0.01 6.78 -9.28
C ILE A 65 -0.79 5.60 -8.72
N ASN A 66 -0.13 4.48 -8.44
CA ASN A 66 -0.77 3.28 -7.90
C ASN A 66 -1.33 3.51 -6.50
N GLN A 67 -0.64 4.28 -5.65
CA GLN A 67 -1.11 4.64 -4.32
C GLN A 67 -2.42 5.42 -4.39
N LYS A 68 -2.46 6.49 -5.20
CA LYS A 68 -3.68 7.31 -5.41
C LYS A 68 -4.83 6.51 -5.99
N GLN A 69 -4.56 5.67 -7.00
CA GLN A 69 -5.59 4.80 -7.58
C GLN A 69 -6.17 3.84 -6.54
N ARG A 70 -5.31 3.22 -5.72
CA ARG A 70 -5.74 2.28 -4.68
C ARG A 70 -6.51 2.98 -3.56
N GLU A 71 -6.12 4.19 -3.17
CA GLU A 71 -6.83 5.01 -2.19
C GLU A 71 -8.24 5.41 -2.67
N ASN A 72 -8.36 5.85 -3.93
CA ASN A 72 -9.66 6.16 -4.53
C ASN A 72 -10.57 4.93 -4.58
N LEU A 73 -10.02 3.77 -4.96
CA LEU A 73 -10.77 2.50 -4.94
C LEU A 73 -11.19 2.09 -3.52
N ARG A 74 -10.31 2.26 -2.53
CA ARG A 74 -10.66 2.00 -1.12
C ARG A 74 -11.77 2.90 -0.62
N SER A 75 -11.75 4.18 -1.00
CA SER A 75 -12.79 5.15 -0.67
C SER A 75 -14.12 4.76 -1.30
N TYR A 76 -14.11 4.34 -2.58
CA TYR A 76 -15.32 3.90 -3.29
C TYR A 76 -15.93 2.60 -2.72
N TYR A 77 -15.11 1.65 -2.28
CA TYR A 77 -15.58 0.39 -1.69
C TYR A 77 -15.75 0.44 -0.16
N LYS A 78 -15.57 1.60 0.48
CA LYS A 78 -15.73 1.76 1.93
C LYS A 78 -17.16 1.38 2.34
N GLY A 79 -17.29 0.47 3.31
CA GLY A 79 -18.58 0.00 3.81
C GLY A 79 -19.31 -1.03 2.93
N LYS A 80 -18.80 -1.35 1.74
CA LYS A 80 -19.40 -2.39 0.88
C LYS A 80 -18.98 -3.78 1.36
N ASN A 81 -19.92 -4.72 1.37
CA ASN A 81 -19.68 -6.10 1.80
C ASN A 81 -18.70 -6.85 0.88
N TYR A 82 -18.78 -6.61 -0.43
CA TYR A 82 -17.97 -7.32 -1.42
C TYR A 82 -16.83 -6.44 -1.92
N LEU A 83 -15.64 -6.70 -1.39
CA LEU A 83 -14.39 -6.08 -1.83
C LEU A 83 -13.71 -6.93 -2.91
N PRO A 84 -13.08 -6.31 -3.92
CA PRO A 84 -12.12 -6.96 -4.81
C PRO A 84 -11.01 -7.65 -4.01
N LEU A 85 -10.53 -8.82 -4.49
CA LEU A 85 -9.51 -9.63 -3.79
C LEU A 85 -8.25 -8.83 -3.44
N ASP A 86 -7.83 -7.93 -4.33
CA ASP A 86 -6.65 -7.08 -4.14
C ASP A 86 -6.76 -6.09 -2.97
N LEU A 87 -7.98 -5.67 -2.62
CA LEU A 87 -8.22 -4.71 -1.54
C LEU A 87 -8.48 -5.40 -0.19
N ARG A 88 -8.79 -6.69 -0.19
CA ARG A 88 -9.01 -7.49 1.03
C ARG A 88 -7.73 -7.56 1.84
N TYR A 89 -7.89 -7.67 3.16
CA TYR A 89 -6.76 -7.83 4.05
C TYR A 89 -6.09 -9.21 3.84
N LYS A 90 -4.76 -9.22 3.70
CA LYS A 90 -3.99 -10.44 3.45
C LYS A 90 -3.70 -11.17 4.77
N LYS A 91 -4.52 -12.19 5.06
CA LYS A 91 -4.35 -13.16 6.17
C LYS A 91 -4.00 -14.53 5.64
N THR A 92 -3.48 -15.39 6.50
CA THR A 92 -3.36 -16.82 6.19
C THR A 92 -4.75 -17.43 5.93
N ARG A 93 -4.79 -18.51 5.15
CA ARG A 93 -6.05 -19.22 4.84
C ARG A 93 -6.76 -19.67 6.11
N ALA A 94 -6.02 -20.21 7.08
CA ALA A 94 -6.55 -20.64 8.37
C ALA A 94 -7.23 -19.49 9.13
N ILE A 95 -6.60 -18.31 9.22
CA ILE A 95 -7.19 -17.14 9.90
C ILE A 95 -8.43 -16.62 9.15
N ARG A 96 -8.51 -16.77 7.82
CA ARG A 96 -9.72 -16.39 7.07
C ARG A 96 -10.90 -17.35 7.24
N ARG A 97 -10.63 -18.61 7.60
CA ARG A 97 -11.65 -19.68 7.73
C ARG A 97 -12.13 -19.90 9.16
N ARG A 98 -11.39 -19.45 10.17
CA ARG A 98 -11.81 -19.54 11.58
C ARG A 98 -13.07 -18.70 11.83
N LEU A 99 -13.81 -19.08 12.87
CA LEU A 99 -14.95 -18.31 13.38
C LEU A 99 -14.55 -16.89 13.79
N THR A 100 -15.49 -15.96 13.67
CA THR A 100 -15.35 -14.61 14.22
C THR A 100 -15.30 -14.68 15.75
N HIS A 101 -14.73 -13.65 16.39
CA HIS A 101 -14.65 -13.61 17.86
C HIS A 101 -16.03 -13.68 18.51
N LYS A 102 -17.04 -13.05 17.90
CA LYS A 102 -18.43 -13.06 18.36
C LYS A 102 -19.06 -14.46 18.28
N GLU A 103 -18.80 -15.20 17.20
CA GLU A 103 -19.28 -16.58 17.06
C GLU A 103 -18.58 -17.51 18.06
N ALA A 104 -17.26 -17.37 18.21
CA ALA A 104 -16.47 -18.19 19.12
C ALA A 104 -16.81 -17.94 20.60
N SER A 105 -17.19 -16.71 20.97
CA SER A 105 -17.61 -16.36 22.33
C SER A 105 -19.12 -16.42 22.54
N ALA A 106 -19.89 -16.82 21.54
CA ALA A 106 -21.34 -16.92 21.64
C ALA A 106 -21.71 -17.96 22.72
N LYS A 107 -22.43 -17.49 23.75
CA LYS A 107 -22.93 -18.33 24.84
C LYS A 107 -24.43 -18.54 24.65
N THR A 108 -24.91 -19.74 24.97
CA THR A 108 -26.34 -20.02 25.04
C THR A 108 -26.98 -19.22 26.18
N GLU A 109 -28.28 -18.96 26.11
CA GLU A 109 -28.99 -18.23 27.17
C GLU A 109 -28.86 -18.92 28.54
N LYS A 110 -28.86 -20.27 28.53
CA LYS A 110 -28.65 -21.09 29.73
C LYS A 110 -27.27 -20.83 30.35
N GLN A 111 -26.21 -20.84 29.53
CA GLN A 111 -24.86 -20.56 30.01
C GLN A 111 -24.74 -19.11 30.51
N ARG A 112 -25.31 -18.14 29.79
CA ARG A 112 -25.33 -16.73 30.21
C ARG A 112 -25.98 -16.57 31.59
N LYS A 113 -27.14 -17.18 31.81
CA LYS A 113 -27.81 -17.17 33.12
C LYS A 113 -26.90 -17.77 34.18
N LYS A 114 -26.30 -18.95 33.93
CA LYS A 114 -25.38 -19.60 34.90
C LYS A 114 -24.21 -18.68 35.28
N ASP A 115 -23.57 -18.07 34.29
CA ASP A 115 -22.42 -17.19 34.50
C ASP A 115 -22.78 -15.93 35.32
N ILE A 116 -23.97 -15.36 35.11
CA ILE A 116 -24.47 -14.22 35.89
C ILE A 116 -24.72 -14.61 37.35
N HIS A 117 -25.36 -15.75 37.58
CA HIS A 117 -25.74 -16.17 38.93
C HIS A 117 -24.54 -16.72 39.73
N PHE A 118 -23.59 -17.36 39.07
CA PHE A 118 -22.43 -18.01 39.71
C PHE A 118 -21.10 -17.56 39.09
N PRO A 119 -20.69 -16.30 39.30
CA PRO A 119 -19.40 -15.82 38.83
C PRO A 119 -18.26 -16.49 39.61
N ALA A 120 -17.12 -16.71 38.94
CA ALA A 120 -15.91 -17.17 39.60
C ALA A 120 -15.43 -16.09 40.59
N ARG A 121 -15.46 -16.40 41.89
CA ARG A 121 -15.03 -15.49 42.95
C ARG A 121 -13.58 -15.78 43.31
N LYS A 122 -12.78 -14.73 43.46
CA LYS A 122 -11.44 -14.84 44.06
C LYS A 122 -11.59 -14.83 45.58
N PHE A 123 -11.01 -15.82 46.24
CA PHE A 123 -10.96 -15.90 47.70
C PHE A 123 -9.58 -16.37 48.16
N ALA A 124 -9.24 -16.05 49.40
CA ALA A 124 -8.04 -16.53 50.08
C ALA A 124 -8.43 -16.98 51.48
N LEU A 125 -7.75 -18.00 52.01
CA LEU A 125 -7.91 -18.47 53.37
C LEU A 125 -6.86 -17.79 54.24
N LYS A 126 -7.29 -17.31 55.41
CA LYS A 126 -6.38 -16.78 56.42
C LYS A 126 -5.70 -17.97 57.10
N ALA A 127 -4.40 -17.87 57.32
CA ALA A 127 -3.65 -18.81 58.16
C ALA A 127 -4.02 -18.63 59.64
#